data_AF-A0A6A5ET09-F1
#
_entry.id   AF-A0A6A5ET09-F1
#
_cell.length_a   1.000
_cell.length_b   1.000
_cell.length_c   1.000
_cell.angle_alpha   90.00
_cell.angle_beta   90.00
_cell.angle_gamma   90.00
#
_symmetry.space_group_name_H-M   'P 1'
#
loop_
_entity.id
_entity.type
_entity.pdbx_description
1 polymer ?
#
loop_
_entity_poly.entity_id
_entity_poly.type
_entity_poly.pdbx_seq_one_letter_code
_entity_poly.pdbx_strand_id
1 'polypeptide(L)'
;MGRTPHRDQKEEKERRSSITAGSPLDKSNEPFRWEDYLRETSSTAASPTCFKQSRVPPSNDFKAGMKLEARDPRNSNSVCIATVMGMMGTRLRLRLDGSDNTNDFWRLVDSLDIQPIGTCERNGDMLQPPLGFRMNASSWPMFLLRTLSGAEMAPASAFKKYSAQTQGGATHL
;
A
#
# COMPACT_ATOMS: atom_id res chain seq x y z
N MET A 1 74.04 44.51 -0.10
CA MET A 1 73.03 45.58 -0.26
C MET A 1 72.27 45.34 -1.56
N GLY A 2 70.94 45.19 -1.49
CA GLY A 2 70.07 45.03 -2.66
C GLY A 2 68.67 44.61 -2.23
N ARG A 3 67.71 45.56 -2.31
CA ARG A 3 66.26 45.31 -2.16
C ARG A 3 65.68 45.11 -3.56
N THR A 4 64.69 44.22 -3.71
CA THR A 4 63.43 44.48 -4.46
C THR A 4 62.37 43.38 -4.18
N PRO A 5 61.07 43.69 -4.41
CA PRO A 5 59.93 43.11 -3.69
C PRO A 5 59.16 42.06 -4.51
N HIS A 6 58.39 41.19 -3.85
CA HIS A 6 57.47 40.28 -4.54
C HIS A 6 56.01 40.73 -4.38
N ARG A 7 55.63 41.59 -5.32
CA ARG A 7 54.34 41.79 -6.03
C ARG A 7 53.03 41.39 -5.33
N ASP A 8 52.16 42.39 -5.23
CA ASP A 8 50.81 42.40 -4.67
C ASP A 8 49.81 41.42 -5.29
N GLN A 9 49.01 40.89 -4.36
CA GLN A 9 47.76 40.17 -4.52
C GLN A 9 46.69 41.09 -5.15
N LYS A 10 46.54 41.11 -6.48
CA LYS A 10 45.39 41.83 -7.08
C LYS A 10 44.88 41.35 -8.44
N GLU A 11 45.08 40.07 -8.80
CA GLU A 11 44.54 39.55 -10.07
C GLU A 11 43.90 38.15 -9.99
N GLU A 12 43.65 37.64 -8.77
CA GLU A 12 42.90 36.39 -8.56
C GLU A 12 41.54 36.66 -7.92
N LYS A 13 40.88 37.77 -8.29
CA LYS A 13 39.53 38.13 -7.80
C LYS A 13 38.45 38.09 -8.88
N GLU A 14 38.72 37.54 -10.07
CA GLU A 14 37.73 37.50 -11.18
C GLU A 14 37.63 36.14 -11.89
N ARG A 15 37.89 35.04 -11.18
CA ARG A 15 37.49 33.69 -11.65
C ARG A 15 36.57 32.94 -10.68
N ARG A 16 36.08 33.63 -9.65
CA ARG A 16 35.14 33.08 -8.67
C ARG A 16 33.68 33.36 -9.06
N SER A 17 33.36 33.23 -10.34
CA SER A 17 32.03 33.48 -10.90
C SER A 17 31.66 32.44 -11.95
N SER A 18 31.73 31.17 -11.60
CA SER A 18 30.93 30.10 -12.23
C SER A 18 31.22 28.78 -11.51
N ILE A 19 30.24 27.90 -11.48
CA ILE A 19 30.24 26.61 -10.80
C ILE A 19 29.83 26.71 -9.32
N THR A 20 28.62 27.24 -9.11
CA THR A 20 27.74 26.64 -8.09
C THR A 20 27.29 25.28 -8.64
N ALA A 21 28.17 24.28 -8.56
CA ALA A 21 27.74 22.89 -8.68
C ALA A 21 26.84 22.64 -7.46
N GLY A 22 25.53 22.61 -7.69
CA GLY A 22 24.58 22.18 -6.67
C GLY A 22 25.04 20.83 -6.15
N SER A 23 25.44 20.78 -4.88
CA SER A 23 25.69 19.53 -4.18
C SER A 23 24.46 18.63 -4.31
N PRO A 24 24.61 17.33 -4.60
CA PRO A 24 23.51 16.36 -4.57
C PRO A 24 23.18 16.04 -3.10
N LEU A 25 22.67 17.05 -2.38
CA LEU A 25 22.12 16.88 -1.05
C LEU A 25 20.70 16.35 -1.22
N ASP A 26 20.58 15.05 -1.00
CA ASP A 26 19.42 14.40 -0.40
C ASP A 26 18.03 14.75 -1.01
N LYS A 27 17.81 14.33 -2.27
CA LYS A 27 16.47 14.32 -2.89
C LYS A 27 15.57 13.21 -2.35
N SER A 28 15.97 12.45 -1.33
CA SER A 28 15.29 11.22 -0.94
C SER A 28 13.93 11.42 -0.24
N ASN A 29 13.61 12.67 0.14
CA ASN A 29 12.40 12.98 0.90
C ASN A 29 11.43 13.92 0.18
N GLU A 30 11.68 14.29 -1.08
CA GLU A 30 10.68 15.02 -1.88
C GLU A 30 9.66 14.05 -2.50
N PRO A 31 8.36 14.41 -2.52
CA PRO A 31 7.35 13.60 -3.17
C PRO A 31 7.66 13.49 -4.66
N PHE A 32 7.49 12.29 -5.22
CA PHE A 32 7.75 12.05 -6.63
C PHE A 32 6.80 12.88 -7.52
N ARG A 33 7.38 13.67 -8.42
CA ARG A 33 6.64 14.56 -9.33
C ARG A 33 6.46 13.90 -10.70
N TRP A 34 5.29 13.29 -10.91
CA TRP A 34 4.96 12.62 -12.17
C TRP A 34 5.08 13.52 -13.41
N GLU A 35 4.70 14.78 -13.31
CA GLU A 35 4.75 15.75 -14.41
C GLU A 35 6.17 15.96 -14.94
N ASP A 36 7.15 16.06 -14.03
CA ASP A 36 8.55 16.25 -14.38
C ASP A 36 9.13 14.99 -15.02
N TYR A 37 8.83 13.82 -14.44
CA TYR A 37 9.28 12.53 -14.96
C TYR A 37 8.73 12.23 -16.35
N LEU A 38 7.42 12.45 -16.57
CA LEU A 38 6.78 12.20 -17.87
C LEU A 38 7.34 13.14 -18.95
N ARG A 39 7.60 14.40 -18.59
CA ARG A 39 8.26 15.36 -19.49
C ARG A 39 9.69 14.96 -19.83
N GLU A 40 10.50 14.60 -18.83
CA GLU A 40 11.90 14.19 -19.01
C GLU A 40 12.02 12.91 -19.86
N THR A 41 11.14 11.95 -19.65
CA THR A 41 11.14 10.66 -20.36
C THR A 41 10.31 10.66 -21.64
N SER A 42 9.72 11.80 -22.03
CA SER A 42 8.81 11.91 -23.18
C SER A 42 7.70 10.83 -23.18
N SER A 43 7.20 10.50 -21.99
CA SER A 43 6.22 9.43 -21.77
C SER A 43 4.83 9.99 -21.51
N THR A 44 3.80 9.17 -21.73
CA THR A 44 2.40 9.51 -21.44
C THR A 44 1.84 8.56 -20.39
N ALA A 45 1.17 9.09 -19.38
CA ALA A 45 0.48 8.27 -18.38
C ALA A 45 -0.71 7.53 -19.01
N ALA A 46 -0.91 6.28 -18.62
CA ALA A 46 -2.11 5.55 -19.01
C ALA A 46 -3.37 6.25 -18.48
N SER A 47 -4.44 6.28 -19.29
CA SER A 47 -5.72 6.87 -18.88
C SER A 47 -6.25 6.20 -17.62
N PRO A 48 -6.85 6.94 -16.66
CA PRO A 48 -7.52 6.34 -15.50
C PRO A 48 -8.59 5.30 -15.87
N THR A 49 -9.19 5.42 -17.07
CA THR A 49 -10.18 4.46 -17.57
C THR A 49 -9.59 3.08 -17.89
N CYS A 50 -8.27 2.95 -17.98
CA CYS A 50 -7.58 1.68 -18.14
C CYS A 50 -7.55 0.86 -16.84
N PHE A 51 -7.87 1.46 -15.70
CA PHE A 51 -7.76 0.84 -14.37
C PHE A 51 -9.14 0.61 -13.76
N LYS A 52 -9.34 -0.57 -13.16
CA LYS A 52 -10.50 -0.84 -12.29
C LYS A 52 -10.25 -0.27 -10.90
N GLN A 53 -10.11 1.05 -10.81
CA GLN A 53 -9.84 1.79 -9.58
C GLN A 53 -10.76 3.00 -9.47
N SER A 54 -11.25 3.30 -8.27
CA SER A 54 -12.06 4.49 -8.05
C SER A 54 -11.24 5.74 -8.38
N ARG A 55 -11.88 6.74 -9.02
CA ARG A 55 -11.22 8.03 -9.30
C ARG A 55 -10.79 8.74 -8.02
N VAL A 56 -11.63 8.63 -6.99
CA VAL A 56 -11.31 9.11 -5.64
C VAL A 56 -10.92 7.90 -4.80
N PRO A 57 -9.67 7.84 -4.30
CA PRO A 57 -9.25 6.73 -3.45
C PRO A 57 -10.19 6.57 -2.23
N PRO A 58 -10.62 5.34 -1.92
CA PRO A 58 -11.50 5.10 -0.77
C PRO A 58 -10.84 5.46 0.57
N SER A 59 -11.63 5.83 1.58
CA SER A 59 -11.12 5.95 2.95
C SER A 59 -10.69 4.57 3.49
N ASN A 60 -9.64 4.56 4.31
CA ASN A 60 -9.19 3.37 5.01
C ASN A 60 -9.52 3.50 6.49
N ASP A 61 -10.58 2.80 6.91
CA ASP A 61 -11.12 2.90 8.28
C ASP A 61 -10.75 1.66 9.14
N PHE A 62 -9.81 0.84 8.68
CA PHE A 62 -9.29 -0.30 9.43
C PHE A 62 -8.31 0.16 10.53
N LYS A 63 -8.04 -0.73 11.48
CA LYS A 63 -7.00 -0.57 12.49
C LYS A 63 -6.13 -1.82 12.56
N ALA A 64 -4.87 -1.65 12.93
CA ALA A 64 -3.99 -2.78 13.21
C ALA A 64 -4.59 -3.65 14.33
N GLY A 65 -4.49 -4.98 14.18
CA GLY A 65 -5.07 -5.96 15.09
C GLY A 65 -6.49 -6.41 14.73
N MET A 66 -7.23 -5.66 13.90
CA MET A 66 -8.56 -6.08 13.46
C MET A 66 -8.50 -7.38 12.66
N LYS A 67 -9.50 -8.24 12.85
CA LYS A 67 -9.65 -9.49 12.11
C LYS A 67 -10.70 -9.39 11.00
N LEU A 68 -10.43 -10.08 9.90
CA LEU A 68 -11.31 -10.18 8.74
C LEU A 68 -11.17 -11.56 8.07
N GLU A 69 -12.02 -11.85 7.10
CA GLU A 69 -11.88 -13.00 6.22
C GLU A 69 -11.14 -12.58 4.93
N ALA A 70 -10.16 -13.37 4.49
CA ALA A 70 -9.43 -13.11 3.27
C ALA A 70 -9.16 -14.40 2.48
N ARG A 71 -9.11 -14.31 1.15
CA ARG A 71 -8.63 -15.43 0.32
C ARG A 71 -7.13 -15.65 0.53
N ASP A 72 -6.70 -16.90 0.72
CA ASP A 72 -5.29 -17.25 0.82
C ASP A 72 -4.59 -17.02 -0.54
N PRO A 73 -3.57 -16.14 -0.63
CA PRO A 73 -2.84 -15.92 -1.88
C PRO A 73 -2.16 -17.17 -2.44
N ARG A 74 -1.90 -18.18 -1.60
CA ARG A 74 -1.27 -19.45 -1.99
C ARG A 74 -2.29 -20.54 -2.31
N ASN A 75 -3.56 -20.33 -1.99
CA ASN A 75 -4.68 -21.19 -2.34
C ASN A 75 -5.96 -20.36 -2.50
N SER A 76 -6.25 -19.91 -3.72
CA SER A 76 -7.35 -18.98 -4.00
C SER A 76 -8.75 -19.53 -3.70
N ASN A 77 -8.88 -20.84 -3.49
CA ASN A 77 -10.14 -21.48 -3.12
C ASN A 77 -10.39 -21.44 -1.61
N SER A 78 -9.40 -21.09 -0.80
CA SER A 78 -9.50 -21.02 0.66
C SER A 78 -9.80 -19.60 1.12
N VAL A 79 -10.88 -19.44 1.89
CA VAL A 79 -11.11 -18.24 2.71
C VAL A 79 -10.64 -18.52 4.13
N CYS A 80 -9.75 -17.68 4.64
CA CYS A 80 -9.09 -17.82 5.93
C CYS A 80 -9.35 -16.60 6.82
N ILE A 81 -9.12 -16.75 8.12
CA ILE A 81 -9.02 -15.59 9.02
C ILE A 81 -7.68 -14.89 8.81
N ALA A 82 -7.73 -13.57 8.71
CA ALA A 82 -6.55 -12.72 8.61
C ALA A 82 -6.61 -11.57 9.62
N THR A 83 -5.44 -11.14 10.08
CA THR A 83 -5.26 -9.98 10.95
C THR A 83 -4.60 -8.83 10.17
N VAL A 84 -5.09 -7.61 10.39
CA VAL A 84 -4.48 -6.38 9.87
C VAL A 84 -3.19 -6.10 10.63
N MET A 85 -2.05 -6.30 9.96
CA MET A 85 -0.72 -6.07 10.53
C MET A 85 -0.26 -4.61 10.39
N GLY A 86 -0.82 -3.88 9.42
CA GLY A 86 -0.50 -2.50 9.14
C GLY A 86 -1.26 -1.98 7.92
N MET A 87 -1.11 -0.69 7.63
CA MET A 87 -1.87 -0.01 6.58
C MET A 87 -0.96 0.98 5.86
N MET A 88 -1.18 1.19 4.56
CA MET A 88 -0.47 2.18 3.76
C MET A 88 -1.39 2.73 2.68
N GLY A 89 -1.85 3.97 2.88
CA GLY A 89 -2.91 4.56 2.07
C GLY A 89 -4.17 3.69 2.13
N THR A 90 -4.68 3.28 0.97
CA THR A 90 -5.87 2.43 0.83
C THR A 90 -5.58 0.92 0.93
N ARG A 91 -4.33 0.54 1.24
CA ARG A 91 -3.90 -0.87 1.30
C ARG A 91 -3.75 -1.33 2.75
N LEU A 92 -4.12 -2.58 2.98
CA LEU A 92 -3.96 -3.33 4.22
C LEU A 92 -2.85 -4.35 4.05
N ARG A 93 -1.92 -4.41 5.00
CA ARG A 93 -0.98 -5.52 5.16
C ARG A 93 -1.65 -6.56 6.04
N LEU A 94 -1.86 -7.75 5.49
CA LEU A 94 -2.61 -8.83 6.12
C LEU A 94 -1.69 -10.01 6.39
N ARG A 95 -1.96 -10.70 7.49
CA ARG A 95 -1.36 -12.01 7.83
C ARG A 95 -2.48 -13.00 8.10
N LEU A 96 -2.37 -14.20 7.55
CA LEU A 96 -3.32 -15.28 7.86
C LEU A 96 -3.06 -15.81 9.27
N ASP A 97 -4.11 -15.91 10.08
CA ASP A 97 -3.99 -16.39 11.44
C ASP A 97 -3.56 -17.87 11.46
N GLY A 98 -2.52 -18.18 12.23
CA GLY A 98 -1.95 -19.52 12.32
C GLY A 98 -0.87 -19.84 11.27
N SER A 99 -0.55 -18.91 10.37
CA SER A 99 0.61 -19.03 9.47
C SER A 99 1.89 -18.41 10.04
N ASP A 100 2.97 -18.43 9.25
CA ASP A 100 4.20 -17.69 9.53
C ASP A 100 4.06 -16.17 9.35
N ASN A 101 5.16 -15.45 9.58
CA ASN A 101 5.27 -13.99 9.46
C ASN A 101 6.03 -13.51 8.22
N THR A 102 6.38 -14.41 7.30
CA THR A 102 7.15 -14.11 6.08
C THR A 102 6.27 -14.01 4.85
N ASN A 103 5.01 -14.45 4.94
CA ASN A 103 4.01 -14.43 3.86
C ASN A 103 2.90 -13.40 4.06
N ASP A 104 3.21 -12.24 4.66
CA ASP A 104 2.26 -11.12 4.70
C ASP A 104 1.95 -10.63 3.28
N PHE A 105 0.72 -10.22 3.04
CA PHE A 105 0.27 -9.77 1.73
C PHE A 105 -0.55 -8.49 1.80
N TRP A 106 -0.65 -7.79 0.67
CA TRP A 106 -1.37 -6.53 0.58
C TRP A 106 -2.70 -6.68 -0.16
N ARG A 107 -3.76 -6.08 0.38
CA ARG A 107 -5.06 -5.93 -0.30
C ARG A 107 -5.58 -4.52 -0.15
N LEU A 108 -6.31 -4.03 -1.16
CA LEU A 108 -7.03 -2.76 -1.05
C LEU A 108 -8.26 -2.94 -0.15
N VAL A 109 -8.69 -1.86 0.49
CA VAL A 109 -9.93 -1.83 1.30
C VAL A 109 -11.20 -2.09 0.50
N ASP A 110 -11.14 -1.98 -0.83
CA ASP A 110 -12.22 -2.29 -1.79
C ASP A 110 -12.00 -3.59 -2.57
N SER A 111 -11.03 -4.41 -2.15
CA SER A 111 -10.76 -5.70 -2.78
C SER A 111 -11.88 -6.71 -2.51
N LEU A 112 -12.25 -7.46 -3.55
CA LEU A 112 -13.20 -8.58 -3.45
C LEU A 112 -12.62 -9.82 -2.75
N ASP A 113 -11.31 -9.83 -2.46
CA ASP A 113 -10.64 -10.93 -1.77
C ASP A 113 -10.66 -10.78 -0.24
N ILE A 114 -11.24 -9.70 0.29
CA ILE A 114 -11.41 -9.45 1.72
C ILE A 114 -12.89 -9.23 2.05
N GLN A 115 -13.33 -9.69 3.21
CA GLN A 115 -14.71 -9.54 3.64
C GLN A 115 -14.84 -9.55 5.17
N PRO A 116 -15.95 -9.03 5.73
CA PRO A 116 -16.20 -9.11 7.16
C PRO A 116 -16.33 -10.56 7.64
N ILE A 117 -15.99 -10.82 8.90
CA ILE A 117 -16.19 -12.14 9.51
C ILE A 117 -17.67 -12.54 9.51
N GLY A 118 -17.92 -13.82 9.27
CA GLY A 118 -19.23 -14.43 9.07
C GLY A 118 -19.73 -14.40 7.63
N THR A 119 -18.97 -13.84 6.67
CA THR A 119 -19.42 -13.77 5.27
C THR A 119 -19.31 -15.13 4.59
N CYS A 120 -18.23 -15.87 4.83
CA CYS A 120 -18.03 -17.22 4.34
C CYS A 120 -19.18 -18.16 4.77
N GLU A 121 -19.51 -18.15 6.07
CA GLU A 121 -20.61 -18.94 6.63
C GLU A 121 -21.98 -18.56 6.01
N ARG A 122 -22.29 -17.26 5.89
CA ARG A 122 -23.55 -16.79 5.28
C ARG A 122 -23.71 -17.22 3.83
N ASN A 123 -22.60 -17.44 3.11
CA ASN A 123 -22.61 -17.91 1.73
C ASN A 123 -22.69 -19.44 1.64
N GLY A 124 -22.80 -20.16 2.77
CA GLY A 124 -22.85 -21.62 2.82
C GLY A 124 -21.49 -22.30 2.69
N ASP A 125 -20.40 -21.56 2.92
CA ASP A 125 -19.03 -22.06 2.84
C ASP A 125 -18.38 -22.08 4.24
N MET A 126 -17.22 -22.73 4.36
CA MET A 126 -16.50 -22.91 5.62
C MET A 126 -15.09 -22.34 5.56
N LEU A 127 -14.73 -21.60 6.62
CA LEU A 127 -13.37 -21.09 6.78
C LEU A 127 -12.36 -22.23 6.79
N GLN A 128 -11.34 -22.09 5.95
CA GLN A 128 -10.25 -23.06 5.79
C GLN A 128 -9.01 -22.62 6.57
N PRO A 129 -8.21 -23.57 7.10
CA PRO A 129 -6.88 -23.22 7.57
C PRO A 129 -6.04 -22.69 6.41
N PRO A 130 -5.13 -21.71 6.65
CA PRO A 130 -4.23 -21.24 5.61
C PRO A 130 -3.30 -22.37 5.13
N LEU A 131 -2.80 -22.30 3.90
CA LEU A 131 -1.91 -23.33 3.35
C LEU A 131 -0.65 -23.54 4.22
N GLY A 132 -0.16 -22.46 4.84
CA GLY A 132 0.97 -22.48 5.78
C GLY A 132 0.56 -22.62 7.25
N PHE A 133 -0.59 -23.25 7.55
CA PHE A 133 -1.04 -23.46 8.92
C PHE A 133 -0.02 -24.30 9.69
N ARG A 134 0.45 -23.77 10.83
CA ARG A 134 1.58 -24.35 11.57
C ARG A 134 1.20 -25.43 12.58
N MET A 135 -0.09 -25.71 12.73
CA MET A 135 -0.61 -26.75 13.62
C MET A 135 -1.19 -27.91 12.80
N ASN A 136 -1.52 -29.02 13.46
CA ASN A 136 -2.23 -30.11 12.80
C ASN A 136 -3.64 -29.68 12.36
N ALA A 137 -4.15 -30.30 11.29
CA ALA A 137 -5.47 -29.98 10.75
C ALA A 137 -6.61 -30.20 11.77
N SER A 138 -6.48 -31.20 12.65
CA SER A 138 -7.49 -31.48 13.69
C SER A 138 -7.60 -30.38 14.76
N SER A 139 -6.59 -29.51 14.91
CA SER A 139 -6.64 -28.36 15.81
C SER A 139 -7.44 -27.18 15.25
N TRP A 140 -7.77 -27.18 13.95
CA TRP A 140 -8.38 -26.03 13.28
C TRP A 140 -9.68 -25.52 13.94
N PRO A 141 -10.66 -26.37 14.31
CA PRO A 141 -11.89 -25.88 14.92
C PRO A 141 -11.66 -25.13 16.24
N MET A 142 -10.80 -25.69 17.10
CA MET A 142 -10.44 -25.06 18.38
C MET A 142 -9.56 -23.82 18.20
N PHE A 143 -8.69 -23.84 17.20
CA PHE A 143 -7.88 -22.69 16.83
C PHE A 143 -8.77 -21.51 16.40
N LEU A 144 -9.75 -21.74 15.52
CA LEU A 144 -10.71 -20.72 15.11
C LEU A 144 -11.48 -20.14 16.29
N LEU A 145 -12.05 -21.01 17.12
CA LEU A 145 -12.81 -20.58 18.30
C LEU A 145 -11.97 -19.68 19.21
N ARG A 146 -10.74 -20.07 19.51
CA ARG A 146 -9.83 -19.28 20.35
C ARG A 146 -9.42 -17.97 19.68
N THR A 147 -9.14 -18.01 18.39
CA THR A 147 -8.67 -16.85 17.62
C THR A 147 -9.75 -15.77 17.51
N LEU A 148 -11.02 -16.18 17.40
CA LEU A 148 -12.14 -15.25 17.27
C LEU A 148 -12.73 -14.83 18.62
N SER A 149 -12.48 -15.58 19.70
CA SER A 149 -12.95 -15.24 21.04
C SER A 149 -12.33 -13.92 21.53
N GLY A 150 -13.17 -12.90 21.75
CA GLY A 150 -12.74 -11.59 22.24
C GLY A 150 -11.93 -10.76 21.24
N ALA A 151 -11.81 -11.19 19.98
CA ALA A 151 -11.07 -10.45 18.97
C ALA A 151 -11.87 -9.25 18.43
N GLU A 152 -11.16 -8.17 18.09
CA GLU A 152 -11.75 -7.02 17.42
C GLU A 152 -11.95 -7.35 15.94
N MET A 153 -13.22 -7.47 15.52
CA MET A 153 -13.57 -7.75 14.13
C MET A 153 -13.65 -6.44 13.35
N ALA A 154 -13.10 -6.41 12.14
CA ALA A 154 -13.27 -5.26 11.26
C ALA A 154 -14.77 -5.06 10.95
N PRO A 155 -15.34 -3.86 11.17
CA PRO A 155 -16.75 -3.61 10.93
C PRO A 155 -17.05 -3.63 9.42
N ALA A 156 -18.24 -4.07 9.04
CA ALA A 156 -18.64 -4.16 7.63
C ALA A 156 -18.52 -2.81 6.87
N SER A 157 -18.66 -1.68 7.56
CA SER A 157 -18.53 -0.33 7.01
C SER A 157 -17.09 0.03 6.59
N ALA A 158 -16.08 -0.67 7.10
CA ALA A 158 -14.68 -0.46 6.72
C ALA A 158 -14.38 -1.02 5.32
N PHE A 159 -15.12 -2.06 4.89
CA PHE A 159 -14.97 -2.69 3.58
C PHE A 159 -15.67 -1.83 2.53
N LYS A 160 -14.89 -1.27 1.61
CA LYS A 160 -15.39 -0.37 0.59
C LYS A 160 -15.83 -1.18 -0.62
N LYS A 161 -16.76 -0.63 -1.40
CA LYS A 161 -17.18 -1.21 -2.67
C LYS A 161 -16.57 -0.39 -3.78
N TYR A 162 -16.03 -1.06 -4.79
CA TYR A 162 -15.67 -0.40 -6.03
C TYR A 162 -16.93 0.20 -6.65
N SER A 163 -17.04 1.53 -6.63
CA SER A 163 -18.04 2.25 -7.42
C SER A 163 -17.35 2.82 -8.64
N ALA A 164 -17.61 2.23 -9.82
CA ALA A 164 -17.34 2.94 -11.06
C ALA A 164 -18.28 4.14 -11.09
N GLN A 165 -17.78 5.35 -10.82
CA GLN A 165 -18.56 6.55 -11.08
C GLN A 165 -18.81 6.60 -12.59
N THR A 166 -20.05 6.31 -13.00
CA THR A 166 -20.56 6.64 -14.32
C THR A 166 -20.36 8.14 -14.48
N GLN A 167 -19.57 8.56 -15.46
CA GLN A 167 -19.60 9.96 -15.88
C GLN A 167 -21.03 10.24 -16.33
N GLY A 168 -21.76 11.01 -15.52
CA GLY A 168 -23.07 11.53 -15.90
C GLY A 168 -22.89 12.28 -17.20
N GLY A 169 -23.47 11.72 -18.26
CA GLY A 169 -23.54 12.39 -19.55
C GLY A 169 -24.25 13.72 -19.37
N ALA A 170 -23.59 14.80 -19.76
CA ALA A 170 -24.24 16.05 -20.05
C ALA A 170 -25.20 15.81 -21.23
N THR A 171 -26.49 15.65 -20.96
CA THR A 171 -27.52 15.94 -21.97
C THR A 171 -27.98 17.37 -21.72
N HIS A 172 -27.41 18.25 -22.53
CA HIS A 172 -27.92 19.59 -22.81
C HIS A 172 -29.26 19.44 -23.52
N LEU A 173 -30.33 19.98 -22.93
CA LEU A 173 -31.55 20.44 -23.60
C LEU A 173 -31.99 21.73 -22.92
#